data_AF-A0A386ZIA3-F1
#
_entry.id   AF-A0A386ZIA3-F1
#
_cell.length_a   1.000
_cell.length_b   1.000
_cell.length_c   1.000
_cell.angle_alpha   90.00
_cell.angle_beta   90.00
_cell.angle_gamma   90.00
#
_symmetry.space_group_name_H-M   'P 1'
#
loop_
_entity.id
_entity.type
_entity.pdbx_description
1 polymer ?
#
loop_
_entity_poly.entity_id
_entity_poly.type
_entity_poly.pdbx_seq_one_letter_code
_entity_poly.pdbx_strand_id
1 'polypeptide(L)'
;MRTPGDLIAAVPAMLGFMPARSLVVTVLGSDSRSPDLAEVEVVTRMDLDNPGRSATGALVDQVAEVCVRHRAVAALALVVDDRATEPGHRHRGVRARKHRDLVAALEHRLEADAVPLTGAWAVPAIGPGLPWWSLPDSCAHGLQSDPATSLVTVRQVVDGRPLRGSRQELLDVLAVDPVLREATAAALPIAVAAAAQRLARLAPQRDPNAERRGEACRVLQQLGRVEAGARLMPAELAEVAVALRDKPLRDLMFALAPSARAAGAEELWLQLARALPAPDRAEAAALLGYCAYVRGDGPLAGVALDAARAADPEHQMAELLETGLRMGMRPERLRRLAESGRQTAADLGIDLGLDPGPDLGAASGASFGSGPRADFGGEPAAGLGSDPSVGCGSDSGADLGSDSATDLGVDPGRNRDES
;
A
#
# COMPACT_ATOMS: atom_id res chain seq x y z
N MET A 1 -22.47 -14.10 6.82
CA MET A 1 -23.16 -13.33 7.87
C MET A 1 -24.65 -13.56 7.68
N ARG A 2 -25.42 -13.90 8.73
CA ARG A 2 -26.82 -14.36 8.57
C ARG A 2 -27.86 -13.33 9.00
N THR A 3 -27.48 -12.33 9.80
CA THR A 3 -28.38 -11.28 10.30
C THR A 3 -27.76 -9.88 10.16
N PRO A 4 -28.56 -8.79 10.14
CA PRO A 4 -28.04 -7.43 10.20
C PRO A 4 -27.15 -7.17 11.42
N GLY A 5 -27.51 -7.76 12.58
CA GLY A 5 -26.72 -7.66 13.81
C GLY A 5 -25.31 -8.25 13.67
N ASP A 6 -25.15 -9.35 12.94
CA ASP A 6 -23.83 -9.95 12.66
C ASP A 6 -23.00 -9.09 11.71
N LEU A 7 -23.64 -8.49 10.68
CA LEU A 7 -22.97 -7.60 9.74
C LEU A 7 -22.45 -6.35 10.47
N ILE A 8 -23.31 -5.71 11.27
CA ILE A 8 -22.95 -4.52 12.06
C ILE A 8 -21.79 -4.84 12.99
N ALA A 9 -21.82 -5.99 13.67
CA ALA A 9 -20.74 -6.42 14.56
C ALA A 9 -19.42 -6.71 13.81
N ALA A 10 -19.47 -7.03 12.51
CA ALA A 10 -18.27 -7.27 11.70
C ALA A 10 -17.64 -5.99 11.12
N VAL A 11 -18.40 -4.89 11.02
CA VAL A 11 -17.93 -3.61 10.44
C VAL A 11 -16.63 -3.11 11.06
N PRO A 12 -16.45 -3.08 12.40
CA PRO A 12 -15.21 -2.58 12.99
C PRO A 12 -13.97 -3.37 12.55
N ALA A 13 -14.09 -4.70 12.42
CA ALA A 13 -13.00 -5.50 11.89
C ALA A 13 -12.77 -5.18 10.42
N MET A 14 -13.81 -5.13 9.59
CA MET A 14 -13.66 -4.77 8.17
C MET A 14 -12.95 -3.41 7.97
N LEU A 15 -13.23 -2.43 8.84
CA LEU A 15 -12.59 -1.12 8.84
C LEU A 15 -11.24 -1.07 9.55
N GLY A 16 -10.90 -2.05 10.40
CA GLY A 16 -9.71 -2.05 11.28
C GLY A 16 -9.82 -1.15 12.53
N PHE A 17 -10.91 -0.41 12.69
CA PHE A 17 -11.18 0.43 13.86
C PHE A 17 -12.68 0.62 14.11
N MET A 18 -13.03 0.99 15.34
CA MET A 18 -14.42 1.29 15.70
C MET A 18 -14.88 2.61 15.05
N PRO A 19 -15.95 2.59 14.23
CA PRO A 19 -16.50 3.80 13.66
C PRO A 19 -17.24 4.63 14.71
N ALA A 20 -17.20 5.95 14.57
CA ALA A 20 -17.91 6.89 15.44
C ALA A 20 -18.34 8.10 14.62
N ARG A 21 -19.65 8.44 14.68
CA ARG A 21 -20.27 9.50 13.88
C ARG A 21 -19.92 9.34 12.40
N SER A 22 -20.29 8.22 11.80
CA SER A 22 -19.87 7.85 10.45
C SER A 22 -21.00 7.21 9.66
N LEU A 23 -20.98 7.42 8.35
CA LEU A 23 -21.70 6.61 7.38
C LEU A 23 -20.72 5.55 6.90
N VAL A 24 -21.07 4.28 7.08
CA VAL A 24 -20.33 3.15 6.56
C VAL A 24 -21.11 2.57 5.39
N VAL A 25 -20.46 2.46 4.23
CA VAL A 25 -21.05 1.86 3.02
C VAL A 25 -20.30 0.60 2.68
N THR A 26 -21.02 -0.52 2.65
CA THR A 26 -20.51 -1.81 2.21
C THR A 26 -20.96 -2.04 0.77
N VAL A 27 -19.99 -2.13 -0.13
CA VAL A 27 -20.22 -2.41 -1.55
C VAL A 27 -20.15 -3.91 -1.77
N LEU A 28 -21.17 -4.41 -2.46
CA LEU A 28 -21.31 -5.81 -2.78
C LEU A 28 -21.00 -6.03 -4.27
N GLY A 29 -20.04 -6.90 -4.55
CA GLY A 29 -19.66 -7.33 -5.89
C GLY A 29 -20.30 -8.67 -6.25
N SER A 30 -20.25 -9.03 -7.53
CA SER A 30 -20.61 -10.38 -7.99
C SER A 30 -19.51 -11.38 -7.66
N ASP A 31 -19.84 -12.46 -6.95
CA ASP A 31 -18.89 -13.55 -6.75
C ASP A 31 -18.74 -14.35 -8.05
N SER A 32 -17.50 -14.44 -8.52
CA SER A 32 -17.15 -15.19 -9.74
C SER A 32 -17.21 -16.71 -9.53
N ARG A 33 -17.25 -17.19 -8.29
CA ARG A 33 -17.37 -18.61 -7.92
C ARG A 33 -18.80 -19.05 -7.60
N SER A 34 -19.70 -18.11 -7.32
CA SER A 34 -21.10 -18.40 -6.97
C SER A 34 -21.97 -17.19 -7.31
N PRO A 35 -22.58 -17.13 -8.50
CA PRO A 35 -23.34 -15.96 -8.96
C PRO A 35 -24.56 -15.62 -8.09
N ASP A 36 -25.01 -16.53 -7.23
CA ASP A 36 -26.10 -16.32 -6.28
C ASP A 36 -25.66 -15.70 -4.95
N LEU A 37 -24.35 -15.53 -4.71
CA LEU A 37 -23.79 -14.95 -3.50
C LEU A 37 -23.10 -13.62 -3.81
N ALA A 38 -23.50 -12.58 -3.10
CA ALA A 38 -22.84 -11.29 -3.16
C ALA A 38 -21.65 -11.26 -2.17
N GLU A 39 -20.45 -10.98 -2.66
CA GLU A 39 -19.26 -10.86 -1.81
C GLU A 39 -19.06 -9.39 -1.40
N VAL A 40 -18.63 -9.17 -0.16
CA VAL A 40 -18.22 -7.84 0.29
C VAL A 40 -16.92 -7.48 -0.42
N GLU A 41 -17.00 -6.56 -1.38
CA GLU A 41 -15.85 -6.14 -2.17
C GLU A 41 -15.06 -5.04 -1.46
N VAL A 42 -15.77 -4.02 -0.97
CA VAL A 42 -15.16 -2.91 -0.25
C VAL A 42 -16.09 -2.39 0.85
N VAL A 43 -15.49 -2.02 1.98
CA VAL A 43 -16.18 -1.30 3.06
C VAL A 43 -15.54 0.06 3.19
N THR A 44 -16.34 1.10 3.02
CA THR A 44 -15.89 2.49 3.10
C THR A 44 -16.56 3.20 4.25
N ARG A 45 -15.83 4.13 4.88
CA ARG A 45 -16.32 4.98 5.96
C ARG A 45 -16.21 6.44 5.51
N MET A 46 -17.25 7.20 5.78
CA MET A 46 -17.27 8.65 5.62
C MET A 46 -17.75 9.30 6.91
N ASP A 47 -17.16 10.44 7.28
CA ASP A 47 -17.50 11.12 8.52
C ASP A 47 -18.85 11.87 8.44
N LEU A 48 -19.65 11.74 9.50
CA LEU A 48 -20.93 12.44 9.68
C LEU A 48 -20.74 13.68 10.55
N ASP A 49 -19.82 14.55 10.16
CA ASP A 49 -19.56 15.82 10.83
C ASP A 49 -20.57 16.88 10.43
N ASN A 50 -21.82 16.68 10.88
CA ASN A 50 -23.00 17.53 10.75
C ASN A 50 -22.92 18.67 9.71
N PRO A 51 -22.64 18.39 8.43
CA PRO A 51 -22.33 19.48 7.53
C PRO A 51 -23.64 19.87 6.83
N GLY A 52 -23.74 21.10 6.35
CA GLY A 52 -24.96 21.59 5.69
C GLY A 52 -25.34 20.74 4.46
N ARG A 53 -26.46 21.08 3.79
CA ARG A 53 -26.95 20.31 2.61
C ARG A 53 -25.87 20.08 1.55
N SER A 54 -25.03 21.07 1.27
CA SER A 54 -23.96 20.98 0.26
C SER A 54 -23.01 19.81 0.53
N ALA A 55 -22.55 19.67 1.77
CA ALA A 55 -21.66 18.59 2.15
C ALA A 55 -22.36 17.22 2.24
N THR A 56 -23.68 17.20 2.44
CA THR A 56 -24.46 15.95 2.29
C THR A 56 -24.49 15.50 0.83
N GLY A 57 -24.61 16.43 -0.12
CA GLY A 57 -24.51 16.15 -1.55
C GLY A 57 -23.14 15.59 -1.92
N ALA A 58 -22.06 16.27 -1.53
CA ALA A 58 -20.69 15.81 -1.79
C ALA A 58 -20.42 14.40 -1.21
N LEU A 59 -20.93 14.12 -0.01
CA LEU A 59 -20.85 12.80 0.60
C LEU A 59 -21.57 11.72 -0.25
N VAL A 60 -22.78 12.02 -0.71
CA VAL A 60 -23.58 11.11 -1.55
C VAL A 60 -22.89 10.85 -2.89
N ASP A 61 -22.34 11.88 -3.52
CA ASP A 61 -21.58 11.73 -4.77
C ASP A 61 -20.32 10.90 -4.59
N GLN A 62 -19.59 11.10 -3.48
CA GLN A 62 -18.42 10.29 -3.15
C GLN A 62 -18.78 8.81 -2.98
N VAL A 63 -19.90 8.50 -2.33
CA VAL A 63 -20.38 7.12 -2.18
C VAL A 63 -20.73 6.51 -3.54
N ALA A 64 -21.42 7.27 -4.40
CA ALA A 64 -21.77 6.80 -5.73
C ALA A 64 -20.52 6.52 -6.58
N GLU A 65 -19.53 7.40 -6.53
CA GLU A 65 -18.25 7.20 -7.23
C GLU A 65 -17.56 5.90 -6.79
N VAL A 66 -17.55 5.59 -5.49
CA VAL A 66 -17.02 4.33 -4.96
C VAL A 66 -17.79 3.14 -5.52
N CYS A 67 -19.13 3.17 -5.49
CA CYS A 67 -19.95 2.08 -5.99
C CYS A 67 -19.73 1.82 -7.49
N VAL A 68 -19.68 2.88 -8.30
CA VAL A 68 -19.43 2.77 -9.75
C VAL A 68 -18.01 2.24 -10.02
N ARG A 69 -17.00 2.74 -9.31
CA ARG A 69 -15.61 2.31 -9.45
C ARG A 69 -15.44 0.81 -9.21
N HIS A 70 -16.12 0.30 -8.18
CA HIS A 70 -16.10 -1.11 -7.81
C HIS A 70 -17.13 -1.95 -8.57
N ARG A 71 -17.86 -1.39 -9.54
CA ARG A 71 -18.91 -2.09 -10.30
C ARG A 71 -19.90 -2.80 -9.38
N ALA A 72 -20.32 -2.08 -8.35
CA ALA A 72 -21.23 -2.56 -7.32
C ALA A 72 -22.48 -3.20 -7.94
N VAL A 73 -22.82 -4.40 -7.49
CA VAL A 73 -24.10 -5.05 -7.82
C VAL A 73 -25.16 -4.63 -6.80
N ALA A 74 -24.75 -4.27 -5.59
CA ALA A 74 -25.60 -3.71 -4.55
C ALA A 74 -24.76 -2.95 -3.51
N ALA A 75 -25.41 -2.12 -2.70
CA ALA A 75 -24.80 -1.46 -1.56
C ALA A 75 -25.61 -1.69 -0.28
N LEU A 76 -24.94 -1.59 0.87
CA LEU A 76 -25.54 -1.54 2.20
C LEU A 76 -25.03 -0.30 2.94
N ALA A 77 -25.91 0.39 3.67
CA ALA A 77 -25.56 1.57 4.46
C ALA A 77 -25.73 1.32 5.97
N LEU A 78 -24.75 1.74 6.75
CA LEU A 78 -24.80 1.74 8.21
C LEU A 78 -24.46 3.14 8.73
N VAL A 79 -25.38 3.75 9.45
CA VAL A 79 -25.19 5.03 10.14
C VAL A 79 -24.80 4.76 11.59
N VAL A 80 -23.59 5.14 11.99
CA VAL A 80 -23.10 5.06 13.36
C VAL A 80 -23.08 6.45 13.95
N ASP A 81 -23.92 6.75 14.93
CA ASP A 81 -24.09 8.10 15.45
C ASP A 81 -24.54 8.09 16.90
N ASP A 82 -23.62 8.41 17.81
CA ASP A 82 -23.81 8.46 19.28
C ASP A 82 -24.90 9.46 19.73
N ARG A 83 -25.30 10.38 18.84
CA ARG A 83 -26.39 11.35 19.04
C ARG A 83 -27.76 10.81 18.64
N ALA A 84 -27.81 9.64 18.00
CA ALA A 84 -29.04 9.02 17.53
C ALA A 84 -29.72 8.26 18.66
N THR A 85 -31.05 8.27 18.66
CA THR A 85 -31.83 7.40 19.55
C THR A 85 -32.81 6.59 18.72
N GLU A 86 -33.00 5.32 19.07
CA GLU A 86 -33.95 4.42 18.41
C GLU A 86 -35.35 5.05 18.33
N PRO A 87 -35.99 5.10 17.16
CA PRO A 87 -37.39 5.50 17.06
C PRO A 87 -38.30 4.51 17.79
N GLY A 88 -39.17 5.00 18.67
CA GLY A 88 -40.14 4.18 19.39
C GLY A 88 -41.56 4.75 19.29
N HIS A 89 -42.53 4.05 19.90
CA HIS A 89 -43.93 4.49 19.88
C HIS A 89 -44.17 5.90 20.48
N ARG A 90 -43.26 6.36 21.36
CA ARG A 90 -43.40 7.64 22.09
C ARG A 90 -42.55 8.78 21.53
N HIS A 91 -41.52 8.50 20.73
CA HIS A 91 -40.67 9.51 20.13
C HIS A 91 -40.13 9.04 18.78
N ARG A 92 -40.05 9.94 17.80
CA ARG A 92 -39.61 9.63 16.44
C ARG A 92 -38.11 9.33 16.29
N GLY A 93 -37.37 9.26 17.38
CA GLY A 93 -35.91 9.15 17.41
C GLY A 93 -35.20 10.48 17.13
N VAL A 94 -34.15 10.78 17.90
CA VAL A 94 -33.27 11.93 17.66
C VAL A 94 -32.44 11.66 16.41
N ARG A 95 -32.33 12.69 15.53
CA ARG A 95 -31.70 12.64 14.19
C ARG A 95 -32.31 11.68 13.16
N ALA A 96 -33.35 10.91 13.50
CA ALA A 96 -34.00 9.97 12.58
C ALA A 96 -34.42 10.60 11.24
N ARG A 97 -34.97 11.82 11.26
CA ARG A 97 -35.28 12.56 10.02
C ARG A 97 -34.03 12.80 9.16
N LYS A 98 -32.93 13.23 9.78
CA LYS A 98 -31.68 13.51 9.07
C LYS A 98 -31.11 12.24 8.44
N HIS A 99 -31.15 11.13 9.15
CA HIS A 99 -30.68 9.85 8.63
C HIS A 99 -31.59 9.31 7.51
N ARG A 100 -32.91 9.48 7.63
CA ARG A 100 -33.84 9.18 6.53
C ARG A 100 -33.55 10.02 5.30
N ASP A 101 -33.40 11.34 5.46
CA ASP A 101 -33.12 12.24 4.34
C ASP A 101 -31.78 11.89 3.66
N LEU A 102 -30.76 11.48 4.44
CA LEU A 102 -29.47 11.00 3.92
C LEU A 102 -29.62 9.68 3.15
N VAL A 103 -30.29 8.68 3.72
CA VAL A 103 -30.49 7.37 3.08
C VAL A 103 -31.31 7.50 1.81
N ALA A 104 -32.36 8.32 1.81
CA ALA A 104 -33.16 8.59 0.62
C ALA A 104 -32.35 9.30 -0.48
N ALA A 105 -31.46 10.24 -0.11
CA ALA A 105 -30.57 10.87 -1.06
C ALA A 105 -29.54 9.88 -1.66
N LEU A 106 -29.00 8.98 -0.82
CA LEU A 106 -28.11 7.90 -1.28
C LEU A 106 -28.82 6.95 -2.23
N GLU A 107 -30.00 6.47 -1.85
CA GLU A 107 -30.83 5.57 -2.66
C GLU A 107 -31.12 6.19 -4.03
N HIS A 108 -31.63 7.43 -4.06
CA HIS A 108 -31.92 8.14 -5.31
C HIS A 108 -30.68 8.32 -6.20
N ARG A 109 -29.52 8.63 -5.62
CA ARG A 109 -28.28 8.80 -6.38
C ARG A 109 -27.76 7.48 -6.93
N LEU A 110 -27.79 6.40 -6.14
CA LEU A 110 -27.30 5.08 -6.53
C LEU A 110 -28.22 4.40 -7.56
N GLU A 111 -29.52 4.68 -7.52
CA GLU A 111 -30.48 4.25 -8.55
C GLU A 111 -30.10 4.78 -9.94
N ALA A 112 -29.57 6.00 -10.03
CA ALA A 112 -29.12 6.58 -11.30
C ALA A 112 -27.98 5.76 -11.95
N ASP A 113 -27.21 5.03 -11.15
CA ASP A 113 -26.13 4.14 -11.58
C ASP A 113 -26.53 2.65 -11.55
N ALA A 114 -27.83 2.36 -11.38
CA ALA A 114 -28.39 1.00 -11.27
C ALA A 114 -27.81 0.15 -10.12
N VAL A 115 -27.39 0.80 -9.02
CA VAL A 115 -26.89 0.12 -7.80
C VAL A 115 -27.97 0.14 -6.72
N PRO A 116 -28.67 -0.98 -6.44
CA PRO A 116 -29.69 -1.00 -5.40
C PRO A 116 -29.09 -0.90 -3.99
N LEU A 117 -29.68 -0.04 -3.15
CA LEU A 117 -29.40 0.01 -1.72
C LEU A 117 -30.22 -1.05 -0.98
N THR A 118 -29.70 -2.27 -0.91
CA THR A 118 -30.43 -3.46 -0.42
C THR A 118 -30.67 -3.48 1.09
N GLY A 119 -30.03 -2.59 1.85
CA GLY A 119 -30.24 -2.47 3.28
C GLY A 119 -29.62 -1.22 3.86
N ALA A 120 -30.34 -0.59 4.79
CA ALA A 120 -29.86 0.56 5.53
C ALA A 120 -30.23 0.44 7.01
N TRP A 121 -29.25 0.69 7.89
CA TRP A 121 -29.44 0.60 9.34
C TRP A 121 -28.79 1.78 10.06
N ALA A 122 -29.26 2.04 11.27
CA ALA A 122 -28.64 2.99 12.18
C ALA A 122 -28.41 2.37 13.56
N VAL A 123 -27.31 2.80 14.18
CA VAL A 123 -26.88 2.39 15.53
C VAL A 123 -26.31 3.59 16.28
N PRO A 124 -26.51 3.67 17.62
CA PRO A 124 -25.87 4.70 18.43
C PRO A 124 -24.37 4.42 18.58
N ALA A 125 -24.01 3.14 18.73
CA ALA A 125 -22.64 2.64 18.79
C ALA A 125 -22.63 1.16 18.37
N ILE A 126 -21.45 0.61 18.12
CA ILE A 126 -21.26 -0.80 17.83
C ILE A 126 -20.77 -1.52 19.09
N GLY A 127 -21.43 -2.60 19.49
CA GLY A 127 -21.13 -3.29 20.75
C GLY A 127 -22.12 -4.40 21.10
N PRO A 128 -21.74 -5.32 22.00
CA PRO A 128 -22.55 -6.49 22.32
C PRO A 128 -23.90 -6.08 22.91
N GLY A 129 -24.99 -6.58 22.33
CA GLY A 129 -26.35 -6.32 22.82
C GLY A 129 -26.84 -4.88 22.63
N LEU A 130 -26.12 -4.03 21.88
CA LEU A 130 -26.61 -2.70 21.55
C LEU A 130 -27.73 -2.77 20.50
N PRO A 131 -28.69 -1.83 20.53
CA PRO A 131 -29.79 -1.82 19.58
C PRO A 131 -29.32 -1.39 18.19
N TRP A 132 -30.03 -1.87 17.18
CA TRP A 132 -30.00 -1.38 15.80
C TRP A 132 -31.42 -1.28 15.26
N TRP A 133 -31.65 -0.37 14.31
CA TRP A 133 -32.93 -0.24 13.62
C TRP A 133 -32.74 0.02 12.12
N SER A 134 -33.71 -0.37 11.31
CA SER A 134 -33.70 -0.14 9.87
C SER A 134 -34.01 1.32 9.52
N LEU A 135 -33.50 1.74 8.37
CA LEU A 135 -33.86 2.98 7.69
C LEU A 135 -34.44 2.63 6.32
N PRO A 136 -35.34 3.46 5.76
CA PRO A 136 -35.90 4.67 6.37
C PRO A 136 -37.04 4.39 7.37
N ASP A 137 -37.69 3.23 7.30
CA ASP A 137 -38.99 3.00 7.96
C ASP A 137 -38.90 2.56 9.43
N SER A 138 -37.73 2.14 9.91
CA SER A 138 -37.52 1.64 11.27
C SER A 138 -38.47 0.51 11.69
N CYS A 139 -38.94 -0.25 10.69
CA CYS A 139 -39.83 -1.40 10.85
C CYS A 139 -39.12 -2.63 11.42
N ALA A 140 -37.80 -2.74 11.21
CA ALA A 140 -36.97 -3.81 11.73
C ALA A 140 -35.99 -3.24 12.76
N HIS A 141 -35.85 -3.92 13.89
CA HIS A 141 -34.89 -3.59 14.93
C HIS A 141 -34.42 -4.87 15.60
N GLY A 142 -33.32 -4.79 16.33
CA GLY A 142 -32.79 -5.92 17.07
C GLY A 142 -31.55 -5.57 17.85
N LEU A 143 -30.89 -6.60 18.36
CA LEU A 143 -29.64 -6.47 19.11
C LEU A 143 -28.46 -6.89 18.23
N GLN A 144 -27.31 -6.27 18.49
CA GLN A 144 -26.05 -6.58 17.83
C GLN A 144 -25.39 -7.79 18.50
N SER A 145 -24.79 -8.65 17.67
CA SER A 145 -23.87 -9.69 18.11
C SER A 145 -22.60 -9.06 18.68
N ASP A 146 -21.81 -9.80 19.46
CA ASP A 146 -20.56 -9.27 20.02
C ASP A 146 -19.49 -9.07 18.92
N PRO A 147 -19.04 -7.83 18.66
CA PRO A 147 -17.99 -7.54 17.68
C PRO A 147 -16.68 -8.29 17.94
N ALA A 148 -16.35 -8.56 19.21
CA ALA A 148 -15.12 -9.29 19.56
C ALA A 148 -15.16 -10.76 19.12
N THR A 149 -16.35 -11.34 19.01
CA THR A 149 -16.56 -12.74 18.62
C THR A 149 -16.88 -12.92 17.13
N SER A 150 -16.96 -11.82 16.38
CA SER A 150 -17.21 -11.88 14.94
C SER A 150 -16.11 -12.66 14.23
N LEU A 151 -16.48 -13.56 13.31
CA LEU A 151 -15.51 -14.36 12.54
C LEU A 151 -14.51 -13.50 11.76
N VAL A 152 -14.92 -12.28 11.36
CA VAL A 152 -14.02 -11.33 10.68
C VAL A 152 -13.00 -10.77 11.66
N THR A 153 -13.42 -10.41 12.88
CA THR A 153 -12.52 -9.97 13.96
C THR A 153 -11.53 -11.05 14.34
N VAL A 154 -12.01 -12.28 14.53
CA VAL A 154 -11.15 -13.43 14.87
C VAL A 154 -10.10 -13.65 13.78
N ARG A 155 -10.51 -13.61 12.51
CA ARG A 155 -9.57 -13.76 11.39
C ARG A 155 -8.55 -12.63 11.32
N GLN A 156 -8.98 -11.39 11.52
CA GLN A 156 -8.07 -10.24 11.53
C GLN A 156 -7.04 -10.30 12.67
N VAL A 157 -7.45 -10.67 13.88
CA VAL A 157 -6.52 -10.81 15.01
C VAL A 157 -5.50 -11.92 14.75
N VAL A 158 -5.94 -13.05 14.17
CA VAL A 158 -5.04 -14.13 13.74
C VAL A 158 -4.05 -13.64 12.67
N ASP A 159 -4.50 -12.79 11.75
CA ASP A 159 -3.66 -12.16 10.72
C ASP A 159 -2.81 -10.97 11.26
N GLY A 160 -2.75 -10.76 12.59
CA GLY A 160 -1.95 -9.70 13.21
C GLY A 160 -2.52 -8.29 13.05
N ARG A 161 -3.84 -8.16 12.86
CA ARG A 161 -4.55 -6.88 12.68
C ARG A 161 -5.43 -6.62 13.91
N PRO A 162 -4.91 -5.95 14.95
CA PRO A 162 -5.69 -5.65 16.14
C PRO A 162 -6.76 -4.62 15.83
N LEU A 163 -7.96 -4.86 16.37
CA LEU A 163 -9.09 -3.95 16.24
C LEU A 163 -8.84 -2.71 17.11
N ARG A 164 -8.77 -1.52 16.50
CA ARG A 164 -8.50 -0.25 17.20
C ARG A 164 -9.79 0.43 17.65
N GLY A 165 -9.75 1.17 18.76
CA GLY A 165 -10.90 1.88 19.30
C GLY A 165 -11.27 3.17 18.54
N SER A 166 -10.36 3.74 17.76
CA SER A 166 -10.66 4.88 16.86
C SER A 166 -9.54 5.15 15.84
N ARG A 167 -9.84 5.98 14.81
CA ARG A 167 -8.80 6.56 13.94
C ARG A 167 -7.83 7.46 14.72
N GLN A 168 -8.28 8.10 15.80
CA GLN A 168 -7.43 8.93 16.64
C GLN A 168 -6.32 8.10 17.30
N GLU A 169 -6.62 6.87 17.73
CA GLU A 169 -5.59 5.96 18.25
C GLU A 169 -4.51 5.64 17.21
N LEU A 170 -4.86 5.56 15.91
CA LEU A 170 -3.88 5.37 14.84
C LEU A 170 -3.00 6.62 14.65
N LEU A 171 -3.60 7.81 14.76
CA LEU A 171 -2.85 9.08 14.72
C LEU A 171 -1.91 9.19 15.92
N ASP A 172 -2.37 8.79 17.11
CA ASP A 172 -1.60 8.84 18.35
C ASP A 172 -0.39 7.88 18.32
N VAL A 173 -0.51 6.74 17.63
CA VAL A 173 0.62 5.83 17.36
C VAL A 173 1.74 6.55 16.60
N LEU A 174 1.39 7.34 15.59
CA LEU A 174 2.33 8.11 14.78
C LEU A 174 2.61 9.52 15.31
N ALA A 175 2.09 9.86 16.50
CA ALA A 175 2.30 11.17 17.09
C ALA A 175 3.79 11.42 17.34
N VAL A 176 4.25 12.57 16.85
CA VAL A 176 5.63 13.03 17.00
C VAL A 176 5.93 13.21 18.49
N ASP A 177 7.05 12.65 18.94
CA ASP A 177 7.61 12.96 20.24
C ASP A 177 8.42 14.26 20.10
N PRO A 178 7.98 15.38 20.69
CA PRO A 178 8.64 16.67 20.48
C PRO A 178 10.06 16.71 21.05
N VAL A 179 10.32 16.02 22.16
CA VAL A 179 11.64 16.00 22.83
C VAL A 179 12.60 15.14 22.01
N LEU A 180 12.15 13.96 21.60
CA LEU A 180 12.96 13.08 20.77
C LEU A 180 13.25 13.71 19.40
N ARG A 181 12.28 14.45 18.84
CA ARG A 181 12.47 15.19 17.59
C ARG A 181 13.51 16.28 17.67
N GLU A 182 13.48 17.08 18.73
CA GLU A 182 14.47 18.14 18.92
C GLU A 182 15.88 17.56 19.07
N ALA A 183 16.03 16.50 19.88
CA ALA A 183 17.29 15.81 20.05
C ALA A 183 17.81 15.17 18.75
N THR A 184 16.92 14.56 17.96
CA THR A 184 17.29 13.92 16.68
C THR A 184 17.65 14.97 15.63
N ALA A 185 16.92 16.09 15.60
CA ALA A 185 17.25 17.23 14.73
C ALA A 185 18.63 17.81 15.04
N ALA A 186 19.03 17.89 16.31
CA ALA A 186 20.37 18.32 16.70
C ALA A 186 21.46 17.31 16.28
N ALA A 187 21.14 16.03 16.19
CA ALA A 187 22.07 14.97 15.79
C ALA A 187 22.23 14.85 14.25
N LEU A 188 21.24 15.28 13.46
CA LEU A 188 21.26 15.14 11.99
C LEU A 188 22.51 15.76 11.32
N PRO A 189 22.94 16.99 11.62
CA PRO A 189 24.15 17.55 11.02
C PRO A 189 25.41 16.72 11.31
N ILE A 190 25.49 16.12 12.49
CA ILE A 190 26.61 15.25 12.89
C ILE A 190 26.57 13.96 12.08
N ALA A 191 25.40 13.33 11.94
CA ALA A 191 25.22 12.13 11.13
C ALA A 191 25.55 12.38 9.64
N VAL A 192 25.15 13.54 9.08
CA VAL A 192 25.51 13.95 7.72
C VAL A 192 27.02 14.09 7.56
N ALA A 193 27.69 14.78 8.49
CA ALA A 193 29.14 14.92 8.48
C ALA A 193 29.84 13.56 8.59
N ALA A 194 29.35 12.67 9.44
CA ALA A 194 29.89 11.32 9.59
C ALA A 194 29.73 10.50 8.29
N ALA A 195 28.57 10.56 7.63
CA ALA A 195 28.34 9.90 6.34
C ALA A 195 29.28 10.45 5.26
N ALA A 196 29.45 11.78 5.17
CA ALA A 196 30.38 12.41 4.23
C ALA A 196 31.84 12.01 4.51
N GLN A 197 32.23 11.88 5.77
CA GLN A 197 33.57 11.40 6.15
C GLN A 197 33.78 9.93 5.77
N ARG A 198 32.77 9.08 5.96
CA ARG A 198 32.83 7.67 5.52
C ARG A 198 33.02 7.58 4.01
N LEU A 199 32.27 8.37 3.26
CA LEU A 199 32.42 8.51 1.81
C LEU A 199 33.82 9.01 1.41
N ALA A 200 34.39 9.96 2.16
CA ALA A 200 35.72 10.51 1.88
C ALA A 200 36.88 9.56 2.20
N ARG A 201 36.71 8.62 3.13
CA ARG A 201 37.75 7.64 3.53
C ARG A 201 37.94 6.50 2.51
N LEU A 202 36.99 6.32 1.60
CA LEU A 202 37.06 5.31 0.54
C LEU A 202 37.84 5.90 -0.65
N ALA A 203 38.84 5.14 -1.12
CA ALA A 203 39.85 5.58 -2.07
C ALA A 203 39.29 5.98 -3.46
N PRO A 204 40.10 6.60 -4.35
CA PRO A 204 39.63 7.16 -5.64
C PRO A 204 39.01 6.17 -6.63
N GLN A 205 39.27 4.87 -6.50
CA GLN A 205 38.64 3.81 -7.31
C GLN A 205 37.34 3.37 -6.63
N ARG A 206 36.30 4.18 -6.81
CA ARG A 206 34.99 4.03 -6.18
C ARG A 206 34.22 2.84 -6.74
N ASP A 207 33.77 1.96 -5.86
CA ASP A 207 32.61 1.10 -6.09
C ASP A 207 31.42 1.69 -5.30
N PRO A 208 30.52 2.45 -5.93
CA PRO A 208 29.31 2.97 -5.28
C PRO A 208 28.46 1.88 -4.62
N ASN A 209 28.57 0.62 -5.06
CA ASN A 209 27.84 -0.49 -4.48
C ASN A 209 28.47 -0.98 -3.17
N ALA A 210 29.79 -0.88 -2.99
CA ALA A 210 30.45 -1.15 -1.71
C ALA A 210 30.04 -0.14 -0.62
N GLU A 211 29.88 1.14 -0.99
CA GLU A 211 29.39 2.19 -0.09
C GLU A 211 27.95 1.91 0.37
N ARG A 212 27.05 1.65 -0.59
CA ARG A 212 25.65 1.33 -0.30
C ARG A 212 25.51 0.07 0.55
N ARG A 213 26.29 -0.97 0.27
CA ARG A 213 26.38 -2.17 1.12
C ARG A 213 26.69 -1.81 2.57
N GLY A 214 27.70 -0.97 2.79
CA GLY A 214 28.13 -0.57 4.13
C GLY A 214 27.02 0.16 4.89
N GLU A 215 26.32 1.09 4.24
CA GLU A 215 25.19 1.81 4.86
C GLU A 215 23.97 0.88 5.08
N ALA A 216 23.65 0.02 4.13
CA ALA A 216 22.56 -0.95 4.28
C ALA A 216 22.81 -1.92 5.45
N CYS A 217 24.04 -2.44 5.59
CA CYS A 217 24.41 -3.28 6.74
C CYS A 217 24.23 -2.56 8.07
N ARG A 218 24.52 -1.25 8.15
CA ARG A 218 24.29 -0.45 9.36
C ARG A 218 22.80 -0.32 9.68
N VAL A 219 21.96 -0.05 8.68
CA VAL A 219 20.51 -0.01 8.86
C VAL A 219 19.99 -1.36 9.36
N LEU A 220 20.43 -2.47 8.75
CA LEU A 220 20.04 -3.83 9.15
C LEU A 220 20.56 -4.20 10.55
N GLN A 221 21.69 -3.65 10.99
CA GLN A 221 22.18 -3.80 12.35
C GLN A 221 21.28 -3.06 13.36
N GLN A 222 20.84 -1.85 13.04
CA GLN A 222 19.87 -1.14 13.89
C GLN A 222 18.52 -1.86 13.94
N LEU A 223 18.07 -2.41 12.79
CA LEU A 223 16.91 -3.29 12.73
C LEU A 223 17.05 -4.48 13.69
N GLY A 224 18.19 -5.18 13.68
CA GLY A 224 18.44 -6.30 14.60
C GLY A 224 18.37 -5.91 16.08
N ARG A 225 18.77 -4.68 16.43
CA ARG A 225 18.63 -4.15 17.80
C ARG A 225 17.18 -3.85 18.15
N VAL A 226 16.42 -3.28 17.22
CA VAL A 226 14.99 -3.02 17.40
C VAL A 226 14.21 -4.34 17.54
N GLU A 227 14.55 -5.36 16.77
CA GLU A 227 14.01 -6.73 16.90
C GLU A 227 14.30 -7.33 18.29
N ALA A 228 15.44 -6.98 18.89
CA ALA A 228 15.78 -7.33 20.26
C ALA A 228 15.13 -6.43 21.34
N GLY A 229 14.23 -5.52 20.94
CA GLY A 229 13.48 -4.63 21.84
C GLY A 229 14.19 -3.31 22.18
N ALA A 230 15.27 -2.95 21.48
CA ALA A 230 15.97 -1.69 21.74
C ALA A 230 15.15 -0.48 21.26
N ARG A 231 15.24 0.62 22.02
CA ARG A 231 14.87 1.95 21.56
C ARG A 231 16.12 2.67 21.09
N LEU A 232 16.10 3.15 19.85
CA LEU A 232 17.26 3.82 19.28
C LEU A 232 17.45 5.22 19.87
N MET A 233 18.71 5.60 20.08
CA MET A 233 19.09 6.92 20.53
C MET A 233 18.97 7.94 19.38
N PRO A 234 18.82 9.25 19.69
CA PRO A 234 18.69 10.29 18.66
C PRO A 234 19.78 10.27 17.59
N ALA A 235 21.02 9.98 17.97
CA ALA A 235 22.14 9.86 17.04
C ALA A 235 21.99 8.66 16.09
N GLU A 236 21.50 7.53 16.59
CA GLU A 236 21.29 6.31 15.80
C GLU A 236 20.13 6.49 14.82
N LEU A 237 19.05 7.15 15.26
CA LEU A 237 17.92 7.53 14.42
C LEU A 237 18.36 8.48 13.29
N ALA A 238 19.20 9.48 13.62
CA ALA A 238 19.75 10.40 12.63
C ALA A 238 20.65 9.70 11.60
N GLU A 239 21.45 8.71 12.01
CA GLU A 239 22.27 7.92 11.09
C GLU A 239 21.43 7.12 10.10
N VAL A 240 20.37 6.44 10.58
CA VAL A 240 19.45 5.71 9.70
C VAL A 240 18.73 6.66 8.76
N ALA A 241 18.25 7.81 9.25
CA ALA A 241 17.59 8.81 8.42
C ALA A 241 18.48 9.32 7.29
N VAL A 242 19.76 9.61 7.57
CA VAL A 242 20.73 10.03 6.55
C VAL A 242 20.96 8.94 5.51
N ALA A 243 21.03 7.67 5.92
CA ALA A 243 21.17 6.54 4.98
C ALA A 243 19.96 6.39 4.05
N LEU A 244 18.74 6.58 4.56
CA LEU A 244 17.50 6.49 3.79
C LEU A 244 17.33 7.59 2.73
N ARG A 245 18.16 8.64 2.74
CA ARG A 245 18.16 9.65 1.67
C ARG A 245 18.68 9.11 0.33
N ASP A 246 19.45 8.02 0.33
CA ASP A 246 19.85 7.32 -0.89
C ASP A 246 18.68 6.45 -1.38
N LYS A 247 18.04 6.87 -2.48
CA LYS A 247 16.82 6.21 -3.00
C LYS A 247 17.01 4.70 -3.25
N PRO A 248 18.11 4.22 -3.86
CA PRO A 248 18.34 2.77 -4.01
C PRO A 248 18.40 2.01 -2.68
N LEU A 249 19.05 2.59 -1.66
CA LEU A 249 19.10 1.99 -0.32
C LEU A 249 17.71 1.96 0.32
N ARG A 250 16.95 3.04 0.23
CA ARG A 250 15.57 3.08 0.70
C ARG A 250 14.70 2.05 -0.02
N ASP A 251 14.81 1.96 -1.35
CA ASP A 251 13.98 1.06 -2.13
C ASP A 251 14.29 -0.41 -1.80
N LEU A 252 15.54 -0.71 -1.43
CA LEU A 252 15.93 -2.00 -0.87
C LEU A 252 15.20 -2.32 0.44
N MET A 253 14.87 -1.33 1.28
CA MET A 253 14.11 -1.55 2.53
C MET A 253 12.68 -2.04 2.29
N PHE A 254 12.08 -1.82 1.11
CA PHE A 254 10.75 -2.38 0.80
C PHE A 254 10.75 -3.91 0.80
N ALA A 255 11.89 -4.55 0.57
CA ALA A 255 12.02 -6.01 0.64
C ALA A 255 11.76 -6.59 2.04
N LEU A 256 11.84 -5.77 3.09
CA LEU A 256 11.61 -6.21 4.48
C LEU A 256 10.13 -6.45 4.80
N ALA A 257 9.20 -5.80 4.08
CA ALA A 257 7.77 -5.88 4.42
C ALA A 257 7.17 -7.29 4.24
N PRO A 258 7.43 -8.06 3.17
CA PRO A 258 6.93 -9.43 3.04
C PRO A 258 7.90 -10.47 3.63
N SER A 259 8.58 -10.16 4.75
CA SER A 259 9.63 -11.02 5.32
C SER A 259 9.37 -11.40 6.78
N ALA A 260 10.14 -12.35 7.31
CA ALA A 260 10.13 -12.68 8.74
C ALA A 260 10.49 -11.48 9.64
N ARG A 261 11.15 -10.47 9.08
CA ARG A 261 11.62 -9.26 9.77
C ARG A 261 10.63 -8.09 9.69
N ALA A 262 9.45 -8.30 9.11
CA ALA A 262 8.46 -7.25 8.87
C ALA A 262 8.07 -6.50 10.15
N ALA A 263 7.86 -7.22 11.26
CA ALA A 263 7.49 -6.61 12.54
C ALA A 263 8.60 -5.70 13.10
N GLY A 264 9.86 -6.13 13.01
CA GLY A 264 11.00 -5.31 13.42
C GLY A 264 11.17 -4.08 12.53
N ALA A 265 10.94 -4.22 11.22
CA ALA A 265 11.00 -3.13 10.27
C ALA A 265 9.90 -2.09 10.56
N GLU A 266 8.65 -2.53 10.77
CA GLU A 266 7.53 -1.65 11.18
C GLU A 266 7.89 -0.85 12.44
N GLU A 267 8.45 -1.49 13.47
CA GLU A 267 8.84 -0.82 14.71
C GLU A 267 9.99 0.19 14.48
N LEU A 268 10.99 -0.15 13.66
CA LEU A 268 12.07 0.77 13.31
C LEU A 268 11.53 2.02 12.59
N TRP A 269 10.67 1.82 11.57
CA TRP A 269 10.06 2.93 10.84
C TRP A 269 9.16 3.78 11.73
N LEU A 270 8.45 3.16 12.68
CA LEU A 270 7.64 3.87 13.65
C LEU A 270 8.48 4.75 14.59
N GLN A 271 9.59 4.22 15.13
CA GLN A 271 10.52 5.02 15.96
C GLN A 271 11.05 6.23 15.18
N LEU A 272 11.47 6.04 13.92
CA LEU A 272 11.94 7.11 13.04
C LEU A 272 10.83 8.12 12.72
N ALA A 273 9.63 7.68 12.35
CA ALA A 273 8.51 8.55 11.99
C ALA A 273 8.03 9.44 13.15
N ARG A 274 8.23 9.00 14.40
CA ARG A 274 7.92 9.79 15.61
C ARG A 274 9.03 10.75 16.03
N ALA A 275 10.27 10.47 15.62
CA ALA A 275 11.47 11.18 16.03
C ALA A 275 12.03 12.14 14.98
N LEU A 276 11.71 11.97 13.70
CA LEU A 276 12.36 12.77 12.66
C LEU A 276 11.64 14.10 12.40
N PRO A 277 12.39 15.20 12.18
CA PRO A 277 11.84 16.40 11.59
C PRO A 277 11.54 16.20 10.09
N ALA A 278 10.79 17.13 9.51
CA ALA A 278 10.68 17.23 8.05
C ALA A 278 12.03 17.67 7.43
N PRO A 279 12.39 17.21 6.22
CA PRO A 279 11.65 16.27 5.38
C PRO A 279 11.92 14.79 5.70
N ASP A 280 12.96 14.45 6.50
CA ASP A 280 13.40 13.07 6.75
C ASP A 280 12.29 12.15 7.30
N ARG A 281 11.32 12.71 8.03
CA ARG A 281 10.13 11.99 8.50
C ARG A 281 9.33 11.33 7.36
N ALA A 282 9.32 11.92 6.17
CA ALA A 282 8.54 11.44 5.04
C ALA A 282 8.97 10.04 4.58
N GLU A 283 10.28 9.79 4.52
CA GLU A 283 10.84 8.49 4.09
C GLU A 283 10.45 7.38 5.08
N ALA A 284 10.60 7.62 6.38
CA ALA A 284 10.22 6.67 7.42
C ALA A 284 8.71 6.39 7.44
N ALA A 285 7.89 7.44 7.33
CA ALA A 285 6.44 7.30 7.31
C ALA A 285 5.94 6.59 6.03
N ALA A 286 6.59 6.79 4.88
CA ALA A 286 6.28 6.06 3.64
C ALA A 286 6.62 4.57 3.74
N LEU A 287 7.78 4.22 4.31
CA LEU A 287 8.17 2.82 4.57
C LEU A 287 7.21 2.12 5.54
N LEU A 288 6.82 2.81 6.62
CA LEU A 288 5.80 2.29 7.55
C LEU A 288 4.45 2.09 6.85
N GLY A 289 4.03 3.06 6.05
CA GLY A 289 2.80 2.98 5.26
C GLY A 289 2.79 1.81 4.29
N TYR A 290 3.92 1.55 3.61
CA TYR A 290 4.08 0.38 2.75
C TYR A 290 3.97 -0.94 3.53
N CYS A 291 4.65 -1.05 4.68
CA CYS A 291 4.60 -2.27 5.51
C CYS A 291 3.17 -2.58 5.94
N ALA A 292 2.46 -1.58 6.47
CA ALA A 292 1.06 -1.68 6.85
C ALA A 292 0.18 -2.07 5.64
N TYR A 293 0.43 -1.48 4.47
CA TYR A 293 -0.35 -1.79 3.27
C TYR A 293 -0.13 -3.25 2.82
N VAL A 294 1.12 -3.72 2.72
CA VAL A 294 1.40 -5.11 2.32
C VAL A 294 0.82 -6.13 3.31
N ARG A 295 0.81 -5.81 4.61
CA ARG A 295 0.15 -6.61 5.66
C ARG A 295 -1.38 -6.56 5.60
N GLY A 296 -1.95 -5.61 4.85
CA GLY A 296 -3.39 -5.39 4.68
C GLY A 296 -4.05 -4.56 5.78
N ASP A 297 -3.25 -3.77 6.51
CA ASP A 297 -3.68 -2.76 7.46
C ASP A 297 -3.81 -1.40 6.76
N GLY A 298 -4.82 -1.31 5.89
CA GLY A 298 -5.13 -0.10 5.13
C GLY A 298 -5.32 1.17 5.98
N PRO A 299 -5.95 1.11 7.17
CA PRO A 299 -6.07 2.29 8.04
C PRO A 299 -4.73 2.83 8.53
N LEU A 300 -3.84 1.97 9.04
CA LEU A 300 -2.50 2.40 9.45
C LEU A 300 -1.69 2.88 8.25
N ALA A 301 -1.81 2.19 7.11
CA ALA A 301 -1.17 2.62 5.86
C ALA A 301 -1.59 4.04 5.47
N GLY A 302 -2.89 4.32 5.47
CA GLY A 302 -3.43 5.65 5.16
C GLY A 302 -2.90 6.72 6.11
N VAL A 303 -2.94 6.48 7.42
CA VAL A 303 -2.44 7.44 8.41
C VAL A 303 -0.93 7.68 8.27
N ALA A 304 -0.15 6.65 7.99
CA ALA A 304 1.29 6.77 7.78
C ALA A 304 1.62 7.54 6.48
N LEU A 305 0.88 7.31 5.40
CA LEU A 305 1.05 8.02 4.13
C LEU A 305 0.61 9.49 4.22
N ASP A 306 -0.47 9.78 4.97
CA ASP A 306 -0.86 11.15 5.31
C ASP A 306 0.26 11.87 6.07
N ALA A 307 0.87 11.19 7.06
CA ALA A 307 1.99 11.74 7.82
C ALA A 307 3.23 11.98 6.95
N ALA A 308 3.50 11.11 5.97
CA ALA A 308 4.58 11.28 5.01
C ALA A 308 4.37 12.53 4.14
N ARG A 309 3.18 12.67 3.55
CA ARG A 309 2.81 13.83 2.70
C ARG A 309 2.74 15.15 3.48
N ALA A 310 2.38 15.10 4.76
CA ALA A 310 2.41 16.27 5.63
C ALA A 310 3.85 16.71 5.94
N ALA A 311 4.81 15.78 5.99
CA ALA A 311 6.23 16.08 6.19
C ALA A 311 6.92 16.55 4.90
N ASP A 312 6.55 15.98 3.76
CA ASP A 312 7.03 16.36 2.43
C ASP A 312 5.90 16.22 1.39
N PRO A 313 5.28 17.34 0.96
CA PRO A 313 4.20 17.31 -0.02
C PRO A 313 4.60 16.79 -1.41
N GLU A 314 5.89 16.81 -1.76
CA GLU A 314 6.41 16.37 -3.07
C GLU A 314 6.93 14.93 -3.03
N HIS A 315 6.68 14.20 -1.94
CA HIS A 315 7.19 12.84 -1.73
C HIS A 315 6.52 11.81 -2.66
N GLN A 316 7.12 11.61 -3.84
CA GLN A 316 6.60 10.79 -4.94
C GLN A 316 6.13 9.40 -4.51
N MET A 317 6.91 8.69 -3.69
CA MET A 317 6.56 7.34 -3.27
C MET A 317 5.32 7.31 -2.36
N ALA A 318 5.16 8.34 -1.51
CA ALA A 318 4.00 8.42 -0.62
C ALA A 318 2.72 8.69 -1.42
N GLU A 319 2.81 9.55 -2.44
CA GLU A 319 1.71 9.81 -3.38
C GLU A 319 1.32 8.58 -4.20
N LEU A 320 2.29 7.82 -4.71
CA LEU A 320 2.03 6.58 -5.45
C LEU A 320 1.33 5.53 -4.59
N LEU A 321 1.80 5.34 -3.35
CA LEU A 321 1.19 4.39 -2.41
C LEU A 321 -0.21 4.84 -1.98
N GLU A 322 -0.41 6.14 -1.74
CA GLU A 322 -1.72 6.70 -1.38
C GLU A 322 -2.72 6.54 -2.54
N THR A 323 -2.28 6.82 -3.77
CA THR A 323 -3.08 6.59 -4.97
C THR A 323 -3.45 5.11 -5.09
N GLY A 324 -2.49 4.21 -4.87
CA GLY A 324 -2.74 2.77 -4.84
C GLY A 324 -3.78 2.38 -3.80
N LEU A 325 -3.72 2.94 -2.59
CA LEU A 325 -4.66 2.71 -1.50
C LEU A 325 -6.06 3.19 -1.84
N ARG A 326 -6.17 4.41 -2.39
CA ARG A 326 -7.44 5.01 -2.83
C ARG A 326 -8.10 4.25 -3.98
N MET A 327 -7.30 3.63 -4.83
CA MET A 327 -7.75 2.79 -5.94
C MET A 327 -8.07 1.35 -5.51
N GLY A 328 -7.95 1.00 -4.22
CA GLY A 328 -8.23 -0.35 -3.72
C GLY A 328 -7.29 -1.41 -4.29
N MET A 329 -6.04 -1.04 -4.61
CA MET A 329 -5.08 -1.98 -5.17
C MET A 329 -4.82 -3.13 -4.18
N ARG A 330 -4.92 -4.37 -4.64
CA ARG A 330 -4.67 -5.53 -3.78
C ARG A 330 -3.20 -5.55 -3.32
N PRO A 331 -2.90 -5.85 -2.04
CA PRO A 331 -1.54 -5.92 -1.49
C PRO A 331 -0.58 -6.81 -2.31
N GLU A 332 -1.10 -7.86 -2.94
CA GLU A 332 -0.35 -8.76 -3.84
C GLU A 332 0.36 -8.00 -4.96
N ARG A 333 -0.26 -6.96 -5.53
CA ARG A 333 0.33 -6.18 -6.62
C ARG A 333 1.48 -5.29 -6.14
N LEU A 334 1.43 -4.85 -4.88
CA LEU A 334 2.48 -4.04 -4.25
C LEU A 334 3.71 -4.85 -3.86
N ARG A 335 3.62 -6.19 -3.82
CA ARG A 335 4.78 -7.07 -3.60
C ARG A 335 5.84 -6.92 -4.70
N ARG A 336 5.50 -6.37 -5.87
CA ARG A 336 6.48 -6.01 -6.91
C ARG A 336 7.50 -4.96 -6.46
N LEU A 337 7.14 -4.04 -5.55
CA LEU A 337 8.11 -3.12 -4.96
C LEU A 337 9.11 -3.88 -4.08
N ALA A 338 8.63 -4.86 -3.30
CA ALA A 338 9.50 -5.72 -2.51
C ALA A 338 10.38 -6.62 -3.39
N GLU A 339 9.89 -7.08 -4.55
CA GLU A 339 10.71 -7.78 -5.55
C GLU A 339 11.83 -6.88 -6.08
N SER A 340 11.53 -5.62 -6.41
CA SER A 340 12.54 -4.64 -6.81
C SER A 340 13.59 -4.45 -5.72
N GLY A 341 13.17 -4.30 -4.46
CA GLY A 341 14.09 -4.17 -3.33
C GLY A 341 14.97 -5.40 -3.13
N ARG A 342 14.41 -6.61 -3.33
CA ARG A 342 15.18 -7.88 -3.29
C ARG A 342 16.20 -7.95 -4.41
N GLN A 343 15.83 -7.51 -5.62
CA GLN A 343 16.77 -7.47 -6.74
C GLN A 343 17.91 -6.49 -6.45
N THR A 344 17.61 -5.29 -5.94
CA THR A 344 18.65 -4.33 -5.52
C THR A 344 19.55 -4.90 -4.43
N ALA A 345 19.01 -5.66 -3.46
CA ALA A 345 19.82 -6.35 -2.46
C ALA A 345 20.74 -7.40 -3.08
N ALA A 346 20.23 -8.21 -4.02
CA ALA A 346 21.00 -9.22 -4.73
C ALA A 346 22.12 -8.61 -5.59
N ASP A 347 21.82 -7.53 -6.32
CA ASP A 347 22.80 -6.79 -7.14
C ASP A 347 23.91 -6.19 -6.28
N LEU A 348 23.58 -5.81 -5.05
CA LEU A 348 24.53 -5.32 -4.05
C LEU A 348 25.19 -6.44 -3.26
N GLY A 349 24.77 -7.71 -3.38
CA GLY A 349 25.28 -8.83 -2.58
C GLY A 349 24.98 -8.71 -1.09
N ILE A 350 23.85 -8.11 -0.73
CA ILE A 350 23.37 -7.93 0.65
C ILE A 350 22.42 -9.08 1.00
N ASP A 351 22.73 -9.81 2.06
CA ASP A 351 21.78 -10.73 2.68
C ASP A 351 20.86 -9.96 3.62
N LEU A 352 19.58 -9.92 3.28
CA LEU A 352 18.54 -9.28 4.07
C LEU A 352 18.05 -10.19 5.23
N GLY A 353 18.51 -11.44 5.32
CA GLY A 353 18.01 -12.43 6.27
C GLY A 353 16.55 -12.79 5.97
N LEU A 354 16.18 -12.80 4.69
CA LEU A 354 14.85 -13.19 4.22
C LEU A 354 14.85 -14.72 4.14
N ASP A 355 14.63 -15.39 5.27
CA ASP A 355 14.37 -16.83 5.21
C ASP A 355 13.18 -17.07 4.26
N PRO A 356 13.23 -18.09 3.38
CA PRO A 356 12.05 -18.48 2.64
C PRO A 356 11.01 -18.95 3.69
N GLY A 357 9.96 -18.15 3.87
CA GLY A 357 8.78 -18.57 4.64
C GLY A 357 8.27 -19.92 4.10
N PRO A 358 7.49 -20.68 4.88
CA PRO A 358 7.07 -22.02 4.49
C PRO A 358 6.35 -21.95 3.15
N ASP A 359 7.02 -22.45 2.12
CA ASP A 359 6.54 -22.55 0.76
C ASP A 359 5.37 -23.53 0.77
N LEU A 360 4.14 -23.02 0.78
CA LEU A 360 2.96 -23.82 0.51
C LEU A 360 2.95 -24.14 -0.99
N GLY A 361 3.68 -25.19 -1.35
CA GLY A 361 3.45 -25.96 -2.55
C GLY A 361 4.35 -25.61 -3.72
N ALA A 362 5.52 -26.22 -3.74
CA ALA A 362 6.20 -26.57 -4.97
C ALA A 362 5.22 -27.24 -5.96
N ALA A 363 4.90 -26.52 -7.03
CA ALA A 363 4.48 -27.12 -8.29
C ALA A 363 5.64 -27.02 -9.28
N SER A 364 6.67 -27.84 -9.05
CA SER A 364 7.61 -28.20 -10.12
C SER A 364 7.00 -29.35 -10.91
N GLY A 365 6.74 -29.11 -12.20
CA GLY A 365 6.15 -30.12 -13.07
C GLY A 365 5.86 -29.68 -14.50
N ALA A 366 6.76 -28.92 -15.13
CA ALA A 366 6.78 -28.80 -16.59
C ALA A 366 8.23 -28.69 -17.09
N SER A 367 8.84 -29.85 -17.26
CA SER A 367 10.12 -30.05 -17.94
C SER A 367 10.00 -29.55 -19.38
N PHE A 368 10.74 -28.50 -19.72
CA PHE A 368 11.10 -28.23 -21.11
C PHE A 368 12.00 -29.37 -21.60
N GLY A 369 11.62 -30.00 -22.70
CA GLY A 369 12.40 -31.03 -23.36
C GLY A 369 13.69 -30.45 -23.93
N SER A 370 14.81 -31.03 -23.53
CA SER A 370 16.06 -30.99 -24.28
C SER A 370 16.60 -32.41 -24.27
N GLY A 371 16.53 -33.06 -25.43
CA GLY A 371 16.87 -34.46 -25.59
C GLY A 371 18.38 -34.71 -25.44
N PRO A 372 18.79 -35.92 -25.03
CA PRO A 372 20.18 -36.34 -25.13
C PRO A 372 20.38 -37.25 -26.35
N ARG A 373 21.39 -36.93 -27.16
CA ARG A 373 22.19 -37.89 -27.94
C ARG A 373 23.63 -37.58 -27.54
N ALA A 374 24.51 -38.53 -27.25
CA ALA A 374 24.45 -39.98 -27.25
C ALA A 374 25.68 -40.45 -26.45
N ASP A 375 25.68 -41.69 -25.95
CA ASP A 375 26.94 -42.41 -25.84
C ASP A 375 26.70 -43.92 -25.94
N PHE A 376 27.29 -44.53 -26.97
CA PHE A 376 27.62 -45.95 -26.98
C PHE A 376 28.96 -46.08 -27.69
N GLY A 377 29.98 -46.45 -26.91
CA GLY A 377 31.38 -46.51 -27.30
C GLY A 377 31.71 -47.55 -28.38
N GLY A 378 32.94 -47.46 -28.88
CA GLY A 378 33.55 -48.55 -29.62
C GLY A 378 34.76 -48.15 -30.47
N GLU A 379 35.94 -48.47 -29.96
CA GLU A 379 37.22 -48.74 -30.66
C GLU A 379 38.10 -47.59 -31.21
N PRO A 380 39.42 -47.64 -30.91
CA PRO A 380 40.45 -46.80 -31.53
C PRO A 380 41.29 -47.58 -32.55
N ALA A 381 41.66 -46.96 -33.67
CA ALA A 381 42.84 -47.38 -34.44
C ALA A 381 43.36 -46.28 -35.38
N ALA A 382 44.62 -45.92 -35.15
CA ALA A 382 45.68 -45.65 -36.12
C ALA A 382 45.44 -44.72 -37.33
N GLY A 383 46.32 -43.73 -37.45
CA GLY A 383 47.12 -43.61 -38.66
C GLY A 383 47.18 -42.24 -39.33
N LEU A 384 48.33 -41.58 -39.16
CA LEU A 384 49.15 -40.93 -40.19
C LEU A 384 48.54 -39.82 -41.08
N GLY A 385 49.24 -38.68 -41.12
CA GLY A 385 49.60 -38.07 -42.41
C GLY A 385 49.22 -36.60 -42.63
N SER A 386 50.21 -35.72 -42.45
CA SER A 386 50.68 -34.74 -43.44
C SER A 386 49.73 -33.64 -43.98
N ASP A 387 50.09 -32.39 -43.67
CA ASP A 387 49.99 -31.18 -44.52
C ASP A 387 50.62 -31.38 -45.94
N PRO A 388 50.62 -30.42 -46.89
CA PRO A 388 49.89 -29.14 -47.05
C PRO A 388 49.27 -28.98 -48.47
N SER A 389 48.71 -27.81 -48.84
CA SER A 389 49.00 -27.04 -50.09
C SER A 389 47.79 -26.34 -50.74
N VAL A 390 47.93 -25.00 -50.92
CA VAL A 390 47.63 -24.21 -52.16
C VAL A 390 46.15 -24.08 -52.59
N GLY A 391 45.60 -22.93 -52.97
CA GLY A 391 46.12 -21.58 -53.19
C GLY A 391 45.09 -20.72 -53.93
N CYS A 392 45.35 -19.40 -53.90
CA CYS A 392 45.03 -18.30 -54.83
C CYS A 392 43.70 -18.27 -55.63
N GLY A 393 43.09 -17.08 -55.62
CA GLY A 393 42.17 -16.66 -56.68
C GLY A 393 41.53 -15.30 -56.42
N SER A 394 42.32 -14.23 -56.61
CA SER A 394 41.87 -12.84 -56.72
C SER A 394 41.13 -12.58 -58.04
N ASP A 395 40.14 -11.69 -58.04
CA ASP A 395 39.98 -10.53 -58.95
C ASP A 395 38.57 -9.92 -58.75
N SER A 396 38.41 -8.62 -58.44
CA SER A 396 38.75 -7.36 -59.14
C SER A 396 37.63 -6.86 -60.06
N GLY A 397 37.35 -5.55 -59.97
CA GLY A 397 36.68 -4.75 -60.99
C GLY A 397 35.23 -4.37 -60.65
N ALA A 398 34.92 -3.22 -60.07
CA ALA A 398 35.04 -1.83 -60.58
C ALA A 398 33.71 -1.28 -61.16
N ASP A 399 33.47 -0.02 -60.77
CA ASP A 399 32.96 1.09 -61.59
C ASP A 399 31.48 1.55 -61.57
N LEU A 400 31.36 2.75 -60.98
CA LEU A 400 30.87 4.04 -61.54
C LEU A 400 29.38 4.42 -61.53
N GLY A 401 29.20 5.69 -61.11
CA GLY A 401 28.30 6.68 -61.71
C GLY A 401 27.02 6.93 -60.89
N SER A 402 26.93 7.96 -60.04
CA SER A 402 26.85 9.41 -60.29
C SER A 402 25.40 9.94 -60.36
N ASP A 403 25.26 11.15 -59.81
CA ASP A 403 24.18 12.14 -59.96
C ASP A 403 22.91 11.94 -59.10
N SER A 404 22.34 12.97 -58.46
CA SER A 404 22.62 14.41 -58.46
C SER A 404 21.90 15.09 -57.29
N ALA A 405 22.44 16.24 -56.89
CA ALA A 405 21.94 17.13 -55.86
C ALA A 405 20.70 17.93 -56.31
N THR A 406 19.86 18.36 -55.35
CA THR A 406 19.50 19.79 -55.27
C THR A 406 19.12 20.19 -53.85
N ASP A 407 19.67 21.33 -53.49
CA ASP A 407 19.64 22.10 -52.26
C ASP A 407 18.51 23.15 -52.31
N LEU A 408 18.40 23.94 -51.23
CA LEU A 408 17.59 25.14 -50.97
C LEU A 408 16.23 24.86 -50.31
N GLY A 409 15.89 25.40 -49.13
CA GLY A 409 16.48 26.48 -48.36
C GLY A 409 15.39 27.46 -47.91
N VAL A 410 15.21 27.55 -46.59
CA VAL A 410 14.91 28.77 -45.81
C VAL A 410 13.47 29.37 -45.83
N ASP A 411 12.89 29.31 -44.62
CA ASP A 411 11.92 30.16 -43.86
C ASP A 411 11.98 31.69 -44.14
N PRO A 412 11.25 32.62 -43.47
CA PRO A 412 10.01 32.59 -42.67
C PRO A 412 9.00 33.70 -43.03
N GLY A 413 7.83 33.74 -42.36
CA GLY A 413 7.25 35.04 -41.93
C GLY A 413 5.74 35.29 -42.13
N ARG A 414 4.98 35.07 -41.05
CA ARG A 414 4.12 36.06 -40.33
C ARG A 414 3.04 36.86 -41.09
N ASN A 415 1.76 36.66 -40.73
CA ASN A 415 0.84 37.63 -40.07
C ASN A 415 -0.64 37.16 -40.14
N ARG A 416 -1.37 37.23 -39.00
CA ARG A 416 -2.58 38.05 -38.72
C ARG A 416 -3.80 37.77 -39.61
N ASP A 417 -5.05 37.80 -39.19
CA ASP A 417 -5.78 38.11 -37.96
C ASP A 417 -7.25 37.67 -38.25
N GLU A 418 -8.12 37.75 -37.24
CA GLU A 418 -9.60 37.89 -37.35
C GLU A 418 -10.46 36.66 -37.73
N SER A 419 -11.17 36.11 -36.73
CA SER A 419 -12.56 36.51 -36.43
C SER A 419 -13.03 35.93 -35.10
#